data_AF-A0A938Q4R6-F1
#
_entry.id   AF-A0A938Q4R6-F1
#
_cell.length_a   1.000
_cell.length_b   1.000
_cell.length_c   1.000
_cell.angle_alpha   90.00
_cell.angle_beta   90.00
_cell.angle_gamma   90.00
#
_symmetry.space_group_name_H-M   'P 1'
#
loop_
_entity.id
_entity.type
_entity.pdbx_description
1 polymer ?
#
loop_
_entity_poly.entity_id
_entity_poly.type
_entity_poly.pdbx_seq_one_letter_code
_entity_poly.pdbx_strand_id
1 'polypeptide(L)' 'KTRRGALVFDVADLIKDAVVLPVAFICAKKRMKDQDFRQQLLQKFTEHKALDFMFKQVEKIATQEEYV' A
#
# COMPACT_ATOMS: atom_id res chain seq x y z
N LYS A 1 -11.12 21.88 3.75
CA LYS A 1 -10.82 21.47 5.15
C LYS A 1 -9.95 20.21 5.09
N THR A 2 -8.67 20.28 5.45
CA THR A 2 -7.75 19.13 5.40
C THR A 2 -8.15 18.08 6.43
N ARG A 3 -8.17 16.79 6.03
CA ARG A 3 -8.45 15.68 6.95
C ARG A 3 -7.23 15.47 7.85
N ARG A 4 -7.44 15.27 9.16
CA ARG A 4 -6.37 14.81 10.05
C ARG A 4 -5.81 13.50 9.48
N GLY A 5 -4.49 13.42 9.35
CA GLY A 5 -3.81 12.25 8.78
C GLY A 5 -3.83 12.17 7.24
N ALA A 6 -4.09 13.28 6.51
CA ALA A 6 -4.07 13.29 5.03
C ALA A 6 -2.83 12.60 4.43
N LEU A 7 -1.63 12.87 4.95
CA LEU A 7 -0.40 12.25 4.47
C LEU A 7 -0.39 10.71 4.57
N VAL A 8 -1.06 10.14 5.59
CA VAL A 8 -1.19 8.68 5.71
C VAL A 8 -2.01 8.12 4.55
N PHE A 9 -3.06 8.83 4.14
CA PHE A 9 -3.88 8.44 2.99
C PHE A 9 -3.13 8.64 1.67
N ASP A 10 -2.39 9.74 1.52
CA ASP A 10 -1.59 10.02 0.33
C ASP A 10 -0.54 8.93 0.10
N VAL A 11 0.14 8.47 1.16
CA VAL A 11 1.12 7.38 1.07
C VAL A 11 0.45 6.03 0.82
N ALA A 12 -0.71 5.76 1.43
CA ALA A 12 -1.44 4.51 1.21
C ALA A 12 -1.95 4.37 -0.24
N ASP A 13 -2.27 5.47 -0.91
CA ASP A 13 -2.70 5.50 -2.31
C ASP A 13 -1.62 4.95 -3.26
N LEU A 14 -0.33 5.01 -2.89
CA LEU A 14 0.78 4.46 -3.69
C LEU A 14 0.67 2.94 -3.90
N ILE A 15 -0.01 2.21 -3.01
CA ILE A 15 -0.07 0.74 -3.04
C ILE A 15 -1.50 0.19 -3.11
N LYS A 16 -2.53 1.00 -2.83
CA LYS A 16 -3.90 0.48 -2.68
C LYS A 16 -4.42 -0.17 -3.96
N ASP A 17 -4.24 0.47 -5.11
CA ASP A 17 -4.84 0.00 -6.37
C ASP A 17 -4.00 -1.13 -6.99
N ALA A 18 -2.69 -1.12 -6.73
CA ALA A 18 -1.76 -2.13 -7.24
C ALA A 18 -1.77 -3.42 -6.43
N VAL A 19 -2.01 -3.36 -5.11
CA VAL A 19 -1.89 -4.53 -4.21
C VAL A 19 -3.20 -4.81 -3.48
N VAL A 20 -3.76 -3.82 -2.77
CA VAL A 20 -4.91 -4.07 -1.88
C VAL A 20 -6.16 -4.43 -2.67
N LEU A 21 -6.45 -3.66 -3.72
CA LEU A 21 -7.62 -3.83 -4.59
C LEU A 21 -7.66 -5.21 -5.26
N PRO A 22 -6.62 -5.68 -5.99
CA PRO A 22 -6.68 -7.00 -6.64
C PRO A 22 -6.80 -8.14 -5.63
N VAL A 23 -6.09 -8.07 -4.49
CA VAL A 23 -6.19 -9.08 -3.44
C VAL A 23 -7.60 -9.13 -2.86
N ALA A 24 -8.26 -7.98 -2.68
CA ALA A 24 -9.63 -7.93 -2.19
C ALA A 24 -10.61 -8.65 -3.12
N PHE A 25 -10.53 -8.41 -4.43
CA PHE A 25 -11.38 -9.10 -5.42
C PHE A 25 -11.09 -10.61 -5.49
N ILE A 26 -9.83 -11.02 -5.40
CA ILE A 26 -9.45 -12.44 -5.37
C ILE A 26 -10.03 -13.13 -4.13
N CYS A 27 -9.90 -12.51 -2.95
CA CYS A 27 -10.44 -13.05 -1.70
C CYS A 27 -11.97 -13.11 -1.69
N ALA A 28 -12.63 -12.06 -2.19
CA ALA A 28 -14.08 -12.02 -2.34
C ALA A 28 -14.58 -13.14 -3.25
N LYS A 29 -13.94 -13.35 -4.41
CA LYS A 29 -14.26 -14.46 -5.32
C LYS A 29 -14.13 -15.83 -4.65
N LYS A 30 -13.15 -15.99 -3.77
CA LYS A 30 -12.88 -17.23 -3.02
C LYS A 30 -13.70 -17.35 -1.72
N ARG A 31 -14.57 -16.39 -1.40
CA ARG A 31 -15.35 -16.34 -0.14
C ARG A 31 -14.48 -16.52 1.11
N MET A 32 -13.30 -15.92 1.09
CA MET A 32 -12.34 -16.03 2.19
C MET A 32 -12.78 -15.18 3.39
N LYS A 33 -12.39 -15.58 4.60
CA LYS A 33 -12.68 -14.79 5.80
C LYS A 33 -11.74 -13.58 5.86
N ASP A 34 -12.12 -12.57 6.64
CA ASP A 34 -11.33 -11.34 6.82
C ASP A 34 -9.90 -11.61 7.32
N GLN A 35 -9.73 -12.65 8.16
CA GLN A 35 -8.41 -13.06 8.65
C GLN A 35 -7.53 -13.58 7.51
N ASP A 36 -8.08 -14.34 6.56
CA ASP A 36 -7.32 -14.88 5.42
C ASP A 36 -7.00 -13.78 4.40
N PHE A 37 -7.89 -12.80 4.22
CA PHE A 37 -7.61 -11.60 3.44
C PHE A 37 -6.45 -10.81 4.03
N ARG A 38 -6.47 -10.57 5.35
CA ARG A 38 -5.36 -9.92 6.05
C ARG A 38 -4.05 -10.67 5.87
N GLN A 39 -4.06 -11.99 6.04
CA GLN A 39 -2.84 -12.80 5.91
C GLN A 39 -2.25 -12.72 4.50
N GLN A 40 -3.09 -12.79 3.46
CA GLN A 40 -2.65 -12.62 2.08
C GLN A 40 -2.12 -11.21 1.79
N LEU A 41 -2.76 -10.16 2.32
CA LEU A 41 -2.23 -8.80 2.18
C LEU A 41 -0.86 -8.65 2.83
N LEU A 42 -0.67 -9.15 4.05
CA LEU A 42 0.63 -9.11 4.74
C LEU A 42 1.72 -9.85 3.96
N GLN A 43 1.37 -11.01 3.38
CA GLN A 43 2.26 -11.75 2.50
C GLN A 43 2.62 -10.92 1.26
N LYS A 44 1.63 -10.33 0.58
CA LYS A 44 1.86 -9.52 -0.62
C LYS A 44 2.66 -8.24 -0.34
N PHE A 45 2.44 -7.59 0.80
CA PHE A 45 3.24 -6.44 1.22
C PHE A 45 4.70 -6.83 1.44
N THR A 46 4.96 -8.01 2.01
CA THR A 46 6.32 -8.54 2.17
C THR A 46 6.95 -8.88 0.82
N GLU A 47 6.25 -9.65 -0.04
CA GLU A 47 6.73 -10.07 -1.37
C GLU A 47 7.08 -8.87 -2.27
N HIS A 48 6.27 -7.82 -2.21
CA HIS A 48 6.47 -6.61 -3.03
C HIS A 48 7.28 -5.52 -2.31
N LYS A 49 7.78 -5.77 -1.09
CA LYS A 49 8.49 -4.79 -0.26
C LYS A 49 7.74 -3.45 -0.18
N ALA A 50 6.43 -3.50 0.04
CA ALA A 50 5.54 -2.35 -0.06
C ALA A 50 5.94 -1.21 0.91
N LEU A 51 6.42 -1.55 2.11
CA LEU A 51 6.90 -0.56 3.08
C LEU A 51 8.16 0.16 2.58
N ASP A 52 9.16 -0.57 2.09
CA ASP A 52 10.38 0.02 1.54
C ASP A 52 10.06 0.93 0.35
N PHE A 53 9.12 0.50 -0.50
CA PHE A 53 8.66 1.30 -1.63
C PHE A 53 8.02 2.63 -1.19
N MET A 54 7.04 2.58 -0.27
CA MET A 54 6.39 3.78 0.26
C MET A 54 7.39 4.70 0.96
N PHE A 55 8.31 4.14 1.75
CA PHE A 55 9.35 4.91 2.44
C PHE A 55 10.23 5.67 1.44
N LYS A 56 10.72 4.99 0.39
CA LYS A 56 11.53 5.61 -0.66
C LYS A 56 10.81 6.71 -1.42
N GLN A 57 9.49 6.60 -1.64
CA GLN A 57 8.73 7.68 -2.28
C GLN A 57 8.68 8.93 -1.39
N VAL A 58 8.45 8.74 -0.08
CA VAL A 58 8.45 9.86 0.88
C VAL A 58 9.83 10.49 0.98
N GLU A 59 10.89 9.68 1.08
CA GLU A 59 12.28 10.14 1.09
C GLU A 59 12.59 10.98 -0.15
N LYS A 60 12.32 10.46 -1.36
CA LYS A 60 12.54 11.17 -2.63
C LYS A 60 11.87 12.54 -2.68
N ILE A 61 10.62 12.64 -2.20
CA ILE A 61 9.89 13.91 -2.19
C ILE A 61 10.47 14.86 -1.14
N ALA A 62 10.91 14.35 0.00
CA ALA A 62 11.45 15.15 1.10
C ALA A 62 12.87 15.66 0.85
N THR A 63 13.72 14.89 0.15
CA THR A 63 15.12 15.23 -0.09
C THR A 63 15.34 16.01 -1.39
N GLN A 64 14.33 16.16 -2.25
CA GLN A 64 14.46 16.75 -3.59
C GLN A 64 15.60 16.12 -4.42
N GLU A 65 15.88 14.83 -4.24
CA GLU A 65 16.75 14.10 -5.16
C GLU A 65 16.02 13.94 -6.50
N GLU A 66 16.12 14.98 -7.33
CA GLU A 66 15.98 14.88 -8.77
C GLU A 66 17.00 13.87 -9.27
N TYR A 67 16.55 13.00 -10.16
CA TYR A 67 17.40 12.03 -10.84
C TYR A 67 18.47 12.81 -11.60
N VAL A 68 19.71 12.81 -11.12
CA VAL A 68 20.88 13.17 -11.93
C VAL A 68 21.20 11.99 -12.84
#